data_AF-A0A7C6AP30-F1
#
_entry.id   AF-A0A7C6AP30-F1
#
_cell.length_a   1.000
_cell.length_b   1.000
_cell.length_c   1.000
_cell.angle_alpha   90.00
_cell.angle_beta   90.00
_cell.angle_gamma   90.00
#
_symmetry.space_group_name_H-M   'P 1'
#
loop_
_entity.id
_entity.type
_entity.pdbx_description
1 polymer ?
#
loop_
_entity_poly.entity_id
_entity_poly.type
_entity_poly.pdbx_seq_one_letter_code
_entity_poly.pdbx_strand_id
1 'polypeptide(L)'
;MTDRQFEDYLKFIHKWQWVSYLFIPLALLLRISFTYICLKAGSFITDRFTQASFWKIAIQAEVIFAVGSVAGLLYTEFFVNVESLEQLSVNPFSLQIFTAASMPKWSSYFFNTLNIFELGYVLFLAYLIAEESKKTFMPSLKFVATTYLPGLAIWVLVVSYLSVVFQP
;
A
#
# COMPACT_ATOMS: atom_id res chain seq x y z
N MET A 1 22.81 7.13 -28.14
CA MET A 1 22.83 5.69 -27.81
C MET A 1 22.99 4.93 -29.11
N THR A 2 24.02 4.10 -29.23
CA THR A 2 24.26 3.27 -30.43
C THR A 2 23.31 2.07 -30.40
N ASP A 3 22.74 1.65 -31.53
CA ASP A 3 21.73 0.58 -31.61
C ASP A 3 22.13 -0.71 -30.87
N ARG A 4 23.43 -1.02 -30.84
CA ARG A 4 23.98 -2.16 -30.08
C ARG A 4 23.83 -2.04 -28.55
N GLN A 5 24.00 -0.85 -27.99
CA GLN A 5 23.80 -0.62 -26.56
C GLN A 5 22.32 -0.77 -26.16
N PHE A 6 21.40 -0.44 -27.07
CA PHE A 6 19.97 -0.61 -26.86
C PHE A 6 19.57 -2.09 -26.91
N GLU A 7 20.09 -2.87 -27.87
CA GLU A 7 19.84 -4.32 -27.94
C GLU A 7 20.38 -5.07 -26.71
N ASP A 8 21.59 -4.73 -26.24
CA ASP A 8 22.17 -5.35 -25.06
C ASP A 8 21.37 -5.02 -23.79
N TYR A 9 20.84 -3.80 -23.68
CA TYR A 9 19.94 -3.40 -22.60
C TYR A 9 18.61 -4.17 -22.63
N LEU A 10 18.00 -4.32 -23.80
CA LEU A 10 16.77 -5.10 -23.95
C LEU A 10 16.96 -6.58 -23.58
N LYS A 11 18.08 -7.19 -24.02
CA LYS A 11 18.42 -8.57 -23.63
C LYS A 11 18.62 -8.70 -22.13
N PHE A 12 19.22 -7.71 -21.48
CA PHE A 12 19.37 -7.68 -20.03
C PHE A 12 18.02 -7.61 -19.31
N ILE A 13 17.12 -6.69 -19.71
CA ILE A 13 15.77 -6.61 -19.13
C ILE A 13 15.04 -7.94 -19.29
N HIS A 14 15.00 -8.48 -20.51
CA HIS A 14 14.24 -9.70 -20.81
C HIS A 14 14.74 -10.90 -19.98
N LYS A 15 16.06 -10.98 -19.74
CA LYS A 15 16.66 -12.02 -18.90
C LYS A 15 16.26 -11.90 -17.42
N TRP A 16 16.03 -10.69 -16.91
CA TRP A 16 15.70 -10.44 -15.50
C TRP A 16 14.21 -10.17 -15.25
N GLN A 17 13.37 -10.16 -16.29
CA GLN A 17 11.92 -9.96 -16.15
C GLN A 17 11.27 -10.97 -15.18
N TRP A 18 11.72 -12.22 -15.16
CA TRP A 18 11.18 -13.21 -14.22
C TRP A 18 11.40 -12.84 -12.74
N VAL A 19 12.50 -12.14 -12.42
CA VAL A 19 12.77 -11.66 -11.05
C VAL A 19 11.79 -10.56 -10.67
N SER A 20 11.39 -9.72 -11.63
CA SER A 20 10.37 -8.69 -11.40
C SER A 20 9.00 -9.31 -11.07
N TYR A 21 8.65 -10.46 -11.66
CA TYR A 21 7.44 -11.18 -11.30
C TYR A 21 7.48 -11.77 -9.88
N LEU A 22 8.67 -12.13 -9.37
CA LEU A 22 8.84 -12.60 -7.98
C LEU A 22 8.71 -11.45 -6.96
N PHE A 23 8.93 -10.21 -7.38
CA PHE A 23 8.80 -9.05 -6.52
C PHE A 23 7.35 -8.81 -6.08
N ILE A 24 6.37 -9.08 -6.95
CA ILE A 24 4.94 -8.89 -6.66
C ILE A 24 4.47 -9.71 -5.44
N PRO A 25 4.61 -11.06 -5.41
CA PRO A 25 4.20 -11.85 -4.25
C PRO A 25 5.03 -11.53 -3.01
N LEU A 26 6.31 -11.18 -3.16
CA LEU A 26 7.15 -10.78 -2.04
C LEU A 26 6.66 -9.48 -1.38
N ALA A 27 6.34 -8.47 -2.19
CA ALA A 27 5.79 -7.20 -1.72
C ALA A 27 4.42 -7.41 -1.02
N LEU A 28 3.58 -8.27 -1.59
CA LEU A 28 2.30 -8.64 -0.98
C LEU A 28 2.50 -9.32 0.39
N LEU A 29 3.40 -10.30 0.47
CA LEU A 29 3.74 -10.98 1.72
C LEU A 29 4.28 -10.01 2.77
N LEU A 30 5.09 -9.04 2.38
CA LEU A 30 5.60 -8.00 3.28
C LEU A 30 4.46 -7.17 3.87
N ARG A 31 3.49 -6.73 3.04
CA ARG A 31 2.33 -5.94 3.50
C ARG A 31 1.41 -6.72 4.43
N ILE A 32 1.12 -7.98 4.09
CA ILE A 32 0.33 -8.88 4.94
C ILE A 32 1.03 -9.09 6.27
N SER A 33 2.33 -9.37 6.25
CA SER A 33 3.14 -9.57 7.46
C SER A 33 3.19 -8.32 8.33
N PHE A 34 3.35 -7.15 7.72
CA PHE A 34 3.32 -5.87 8.41
C PHE A 34 1.98 -5.65 9.14
N THR A 35 0.86 -5.83 8.44
CA THR A 35 -0.48 -5.70 9.04
C THR A 35 -0.67 -6.70 10.17
N TYR A 36 -0.28 -7.95 9.95
CA TYR A 36 -0.33 -9.00 10.97
C TYR A 36 0.44 -8.62 12.22
N ILE A 37 1.67 -8.12 12.08
CA ILE A 37 2.52 -7.70 13.20
C ILE A 37 1.87 -6.55 13.98
N CYS A 38 1.36 -5.53 13.29
CA CYS A 38 0.69 -4.40 13.95
C CYS A 38 -0.52 -4.84 14.78
N LEU A 39 -1.40 -5.65 14.18
CA LEU A 39 -2.60 -6.14 14.87
C LEU A 39 -2.27 -7.12 15.99
N LYS A 40 -1.32 -8.04 15.77
CA LYS A 40 -0.93 -9.03 16.79
C LYS A 40 -0.23 -8.37 17.98
N ALA A 41 0.66 -7.42 17.74
CA ALA A 41 1.31 -6.64 18.79
C ALA A 41 0.27 -5.84 19.60
N GLY A 42 -0.66 -5.19 18.91
CA GLY A 42 -1.76 -4.47 19.56
C GLY A 42 -2.67 -5.37 20.40
N SER A 43 -2.99 -6.56 19.89
CA SER A 43 -3.78 -7.56 20.61
C SER A 43 -3.06 -8.04 21.87
N PHE A 44 -1.74 -8.26 21.78
CA PHE A 44 -0.91 -8.65 22.91
C PHE A 44 -0.83 -7.57 24.00
N ILE A 45 -0.67 -6.30 23.61
CA ILE A 45 -0.58 -5.17 24.56
C ILE A 45 -1.92 -4.90 25.26
N THR A 46 -3.03 -4.99 24.52
CA THR A 46 -4.36 -4.61 25.04
C THR A 46 -5.14 -5.78 25.63
N ASP A 47 -4.65 -7.00 25.49
CA ASP A 47 -5.33 -8.27 25.80
C ASP A 47 -6.74 -8.35 25.17
N ARG A 48 -6.89 -7.77 23.98
CA ARG A 48 -8.16 -7.77 23.22
C ARG A 48 -7.98 -8.55 21.93
N PHE A 49 -9.06 -9.20 21.51
CA PHE A 49 -9.14 -9.91 20.23
C PHE A 49 -8.07 -11.03 20.09
N THR A 50 -7.62 -11.61 21.20
CA THR A 50 -6.54 -12.62 21.25
C THR A 50 -6.84 -13.90 20.47
N GLN A 51 -8.13 -14.23 20.32
CA GLN A 51 -8.62 -15.39 19.56
C GLN A 51 -8.76 -15.13 18.05
N ALA A 52 -8.61 -13.88 17.59
CA ALA A 52 -8.75 -13.55 16.17
C ALA A 52 -7.54 -14.00 15.35
N SER A 53 -7.78 -14.58 14.18
CA SER A 53 -6.76 -14.99 13.23
C SER A 53 -6.32 -13.80 12.37
N PHE A 54 -5.48 -12.94 12.94
CA PHE A 54 -5.01 -11.72 12.25
C PHE A 54 -4.33 -11.98 10.91
N TRP A 55 -3.70 -13.15 10.72
CA TRP A 55 -3.10 -13.52 9.43
C TRP A 55 -4.16 -13.69 8.34
N LYS A 56 -5.25 -14.40 8.66
CA LYS A 56 -6.39 -14.58 7.76
C LYS A 56 -7.06 -13.24 7.47
N ILE A 57 -7.27 -12.42 8.50
CA ILE A 57 -7.86 -11.08 8.37
C ILE A 57 -7.02 -10.21 7.45
N ALA A 58 -5.69 -10.19 7.63
CA ALA A 58 -4.78 -9.42 6.80
C ALA A 58 -4.83 -9.86 5.32
N ILE A 59 -4.82 -11.17 5.05
CA ILE A 59 -4.97 -11.70 3.67
C ILE A 59 -6.30 -11.27 3.05
N GLN A 60 -7.41 -11.41 3.78
CA GLN A 60 -8.72 -11.04 3.26
C GLN A 60 -8.81 -9.56 2.95
N ALA A 61 -8.18 -8.71 3.79
CA ALA A 61 -8.24 -7.27 3.60
C ALA A 61 -7.47 -6.75 2.39
N GLU A 62 -6.46 -7.49 1.90
CA GLU A 62 -5.74 -7.13 0.66
C GLU A 62 -6.65 -7.03 -0.57
N VAL A 63 -7.86 -7.63 -0.53
CA VAL A 63 -8.85 -7.46 -1.60
C VAL A 63 -9.15 -5.99 -1.90
N ILE A 64 -9.11 -5.11 -0.87
CA ILE A 64 -9.36 -3.68 -1.05
C ILE A 64 -8.27 -3.04 -1.91
N PHE A 65 -7.01 -3.41 -1.71
CA PHE A 65 -5.91 -2.93 -2.54
C PHE A 65 -5.93 -3.55 -3.94
N ALA A 66 -6.31 -4.83 -4.06
CA ALA A 66 -6.49 -5.45 -5.37
C ALA A 66 -7.57 -4.73 -6.19
N VAL A 67 -8.71 -4.41 -5.58
CA VAL A 67 -9.77 -3.58 -6.19
C VAL A 67 -9.24 -2.21 -6.56
N GLY A 68 -8.45 -1.59 -5.68
CA GLY A 68 -7.82 -0.28 -5.96
C GLY A 68 -6.86 -0.30 -7.13
N SER A 69 -6.05 -1.35 -7.27
CA SER A 69 -5.18 -1.54 -8.44
C SER A 69 -5.97 -1.68 -9.73
N VAL A 70 -7.06 -2.45 -9.73
CA VAL A 70 -7.94 -2.57 -10.92
C VAL A 70 -8.60 -1.24 -11.24
N ALA A 71 -9.10 -0.52 -10.23
CA ALA A 71 -9.69 0.81 -10.43
C ALA A 71 -8.66 1.81 -11.00
N GLY A 72 -7.42 1.76 -10.54
CA GLY A 72 -6.30 2.55 -11.08
C GLY A 72 -6.05 2.26 -12.55
N LEU A 73 -5.97 0.97 -12.93
CA LEU A 73 -5.76 0.55 -14.31
C LEU A 73 -6.89 1.03 -15.23
N LEU A 74 -8.15 0.87 -14.81
CA LEU A 74 -9.31 1.35 -15.57
C LEU A 74 -9.28 2.87 -15.70
N TYR A 75 -8.93 3.59 -14.63
CA TYR A 75 -8.81 5.05 -14.70
C TYR A 75 -7.75 5.49 -15.70
N THR A 76 -6.56 4.87 -15.66
CA THR A 76 -5.47 5.20 -16.59
C THR A 76 -5.88 4.91 -18.03
N GLU A 77 -6.50 3.76 -18.31
CA GLU A 77 -6.92 3.38 -19.67
C GLU A 77 -7.95 4.35 -20.28
N PHE A 78 -8.93 4.80 -19.49
CA PHE A 78 -10.02 5.61 -20.03
C PHE A 78 -9.81 7.13 -19.92
N PHE A 79 -8.97 7.60 -19.00
CA PHE A 79 -8.89 9.03 -18.65
C PHE A 79 -7.49 9.64 -18.74
N VAL A 80 -6.43 8.84 -18.94
CA VAL A 80 -5.05 9.35 -19.00
C VAL A 80 -4.41 8.99 -20.35
N ASN A 81 -4.07 10.01 -21.13
CA ASN A 81 -3.15 9.83 -22.25
C ASN A 81 -1.73 9.69 -21.68
N VAL A 82 -1.23 8.46 -21.62
CA VAL A 82 0.09 8.15 -21.06
C VAL A 82 1.17 8.62 -22.04
N GLU A 83 1.59 9.87 -21.89
CA GLU A 83 2.70 10.44 -22.67
C GLU A 83 4.04 10.32 -21.93
N SER A 84 4.02 10.16 -20.60
CA SER A 84 5.22 9.95 -19.79
C SER A 84 5.00 9.02 -18.59
N LEU A 85 6.08 8.36 -18.14
CA LEU A 85 6.08 7.49 -16.95
C LEU A 85 5.80 8.25 -15.64
N GLU A 86 6.04 9.57 -15.61
CA GLU A 86 5.75 10.39 -14.44
C GLU A 86 4.24 10.53 -14.20
N GLN A 87 3.42 10.51 -15.26
CA GLN A 87 1.96 10.59 -15.14
C GLN A 87 1.35 9.32 -14.53
N LEU A 88 2.02 8.17 -14.67
CA LEU A 88 1.62 6.91 -14.02
C LEU A 88 1.88 6.91 -12.50
N SER A 89 2.73 7.81 -12.00
CA SER A 89 3.12 7.81 -10.58
C SER A 89 2.09 8.49 -9.66
N VAL A 90 1.15 9.26 -10.22
CA VAL A 90 0.14 10.00 -9.46
C VAL A 90 -1.11 9.14 -9.32
N ASN A 91 -1.45 8.78 -8.08
CA ASN A 91 -2.67 8.02 -7.80
C ASN A 91 -3.90 8.95 -7.81
N PRO A 92 -4.87 8.76 -8.75
CA PRO A 92 -6.06 9.59 -8.89
C PRO A 92 -7.09 9.41 -7.76
N PHE A 93 -6.85 8.48 -6.83
CA PHE A 93 -7.69 8.25 -5.66
C PHE A 93 -7.05 8.73 -4.35
N SER A 94 -5.88 9.39 -4.45
CA SER A 94 -5.12 9.89 -3.31
C SER A 94 -5.30 11.39 -3.12
N LEU A 95 -4.96 11.86 -1.91
CA LEU A 95 -4.94 13.30 -1.62
C LEU A 95 -3.84 14.05 -2.38
N GLN A 96 -2.89 13.35 -3.03
CA GLN A 96 -1.80 13.94 -3.80
C GLN A 96 -2.31 14.85 -4.93
N ILE A 97 -3.49 14.58 -5.51
CA ILE A 97 -4.05 15.37 -6.61
C ILE A 97 -4.29 16.83 -6.20
N PHE A 98 -4.67 17.06 -4.94
CA PHE A 98 -4.94 18.39 -4.42
C PHE A 98 -3.66 19.15 -4.02
N THR A 99 -2.52 18.46 -3.94
CA THR A 99 -1.27 19.01 -3.39
C THR A 99 -0.08 18.96 -4.36
N ALA A 100 -0.22 18.29 -5.52
CA ALA A 100 0.87 18.02 -6.46
C ALA A 100 1.63 19.26 -6.97
N ALA A 101 0.97 20.42 -7.07
CA ALA A 101 1.60 21.63 -7.61
C ALA A 101 2.52 22.38 -6.62
N SER A 102 2.40 22.12 -5.31
CA SER A 102 2.95 23.01 -4.28
C SER A 102 3.77 22.30 -3.21
N MET A 103 3.97 20.99 -3.33
CA MET A 103 4.53 20.18 -2.24
C MET A 103 5.99 19.77 -2.40
N PRO A 104 6.75 19.73 -1.29
CA PRO A 104 8.09 19.14 -1.31
C PRO A 104 8.01 17.65 -1.63
N LYS A 105 9.00 17.14 -2.39
CA LYS A 105 9.07 15.73 -2.81
C LYS A 105 8.92 14.74 -1.66
N TRP A 106 9.48 15.05 -0.49
CA TRP A 106 9.40 14.19 0.71
C TRP A 106 7.96 13.87 1.15
N SER A 107 7.02 14.78 0.88
CA SER A 107 5.62 14.62 1.29
C SER A 107 4.78 13.85 0.28
N SER A 108 5.25 13.68 -0.96
CA SER A 108 4.50 13.01 -2.04
C SER A 108 4.07 11.60 -1.63
N TYR A 109 4.96 10.80 -1.02
CA TYR A 109 4.63 9.46 -0.57
C TYR A 109 3.56 9.44 0.55
N PHE A 110 3.63 10.39 1.47
CA PHE A 110 2.64 10.55 2.54
C PHE A 110 1.24 10.81 1.97
N PHE A 111 1.10 11.79 1.06
CA PHE A 111 -0.20 12.13 0.48
C PHE A 111 -0.72 11.06 -0.48
N ASN A 112 0.16 10.33 -1.16
CA ASN A 112 -0.22 9.17 -1.97
C ASN A 112 -0.78 8.02 -1.11
N THR A 113 -0.19 7.79 0.06
CA THR A 113 -0.64 6.76 1.00
C THR A 113 -2.04 7.08 1.54
N LEU A 114 -2.36 8.36 1.74
CA LEU A 114 -3.70 8.82 2.08
C LEU A 114 -4.62 8.77 0.85
N ASN A 115 -5.11 7.58 0.55
CA ASN A 115 -6.07 7.33 -0.53
C ASN A 115 -7.34 6.66 -0.01
N ILE A 116 -8.38 6.66 -0.85
CA ILE A 116 -9.69 6.08 -0.48
C ILE A 116 -9.63 4.58 -0.18
N PHE A 117 -8.70 3.84 -0.81
CA PHE A 117 -8.53 2.40 -0.57
C PHE A 117 -7.84 2.14 0.76
N GLU A 118 -6.95 3.02 1.23
CA GLU A 118 -6.40 2.95 2.58
C GLU A 118 -7.50 3.12 3.64
N LEU A 119 -8.41 4.09 3.44
CA LEU A 119 -9.58 4.25 4.30
C LEU A 119 -10.49 3.01 4.24
N GLY A 120 -10.76 2.50 3.04
CA GLY A 120 -11.51 1.27 2.84
C GLY A 120 -10.87 0.07 3.54
N TYR A 121 -9.53 -0.01 3.51
CA TYR A 121 -8.76 -1.07 4.12
C TYR A 121 -8.88 -1.06 5.64
N VAL A 122 -8.76 0.12 6.26
CA VAL A 122 -8.95 0.30 7.71
C VAL A 122 -10.37 -0.10 8.14
N LEU A 123 -11.39 0.33 7.39
CA LEU A 123 -12.78 -0.01 7.68
C LEU A 123 -13.04 -1.51 7.50
N PHE A 124 -12.46 -2.12 6.46
CA PHE A 124 -12.64 -3.54 6.18
C PHE A 124 -11.90 -4.44 7.18
N LEU A 125 -10.70 -4.05 7.62
CA LEU A 125 -10.01 -4.70 8.75
C LEU A 125 -10.88 -4.67 10.01
N ALA A 126 -11.46 -3.51 10.34
CA ALA A 126 -12.32 -3.37 11.51
C ALA A 126 -13.58 -4.25 11.40
N TYR A 127 -14.15 -4.35 10.21
CA TYR A 127 -15.28 -5.25 9.91
C TYR A 127 -14.91 -6.72 10.12
N LEU A 128 -13.82 -7.19 9.52
CA LEU A 128 -13.36 -8.58 9.65
C LEU A 128 -13.05 -8.97 11.11
N ILE A 129 -12.41 -8.07 11.87
CA ILE A 129 -12.14 -8.31 13.30
C ILE A 129 -13.44 -8.39 14.10
N ALA A 130 -14.41 -7.51 13.81
CA ALA A 130 -15.72 -7.51 14.45
C ALA A 130 -16.49 -8.82 14.19
N GLU A 131 -16.49 -9.27 12.92
CA GLU A 131 -17.12 -10.52 12.49
C GLU A 131 -16.48 -11.73 13.17
N GLU A 132 -15.15 -11.87 13.08
CA GLU A 132 -14.44 -13.02 13.61
C GLU A 132 -14.52 -13.12 15.14
N SER A 133 -14.50 -11.96 15.82
CA SER A 133 -14.55 -11.91 17.28
C SER A 133 -15.96 -11.80 17.85
N LYS A 134 -17.00 -11.80 17.00
CA LYS A 134 -18.41 -11.60 17.38
C LYS A 134 -18.61 -10.34 18.25
N LYS A 135 -17.87 -9.27 17.96
CA LYS A 135 -17.97 -7.98 18.66
C LYS A 135 -18.59 -6.92 17.76
N THR A 136 -18.95 -5.78 18.33
CA THR A 136 -19.44 -4.64 17.56
C THR A 136 -18.31 -3.99 16.75
N PHE A 137 -18.67 -3.32 15.65
CA PHE A 137 -17.73 -2.68 14.73
C PHE A 137 -16.89 -1.58 15.40
N MET A 138 -17.50 -0.77 16.27
CA MET A 138 -16.84 0.41 16.84
C MET A 138 -15.61 0.07 17.72
N PRO A 139 -15.67 -0.90 18.65
CA PRO A 139 -14.47 -1.39 19.35
C PRO A 139 -13.38 -1.94 18.42
N SER A 140 -13.75 -2.64 17.35
CA SER A 140 -12.80 -3.16 16.36
C SER A 140 -12.15 -2.04 15.56
N LEU A 141 -12.92 -1.03 15.16
CA LEU A 141 -12.40 0.15 14.48
C LEU A 141 -11.42 0.92 15.35
N LYS A 142 -11.77 1.14 16.63
CA LYS A 142 -10.85 1.76 17.60
C LYS A 142 -9.56 0.95 17.71
N PHE A 143 -9.67 -0.38 17.79
CA PHE A 143 -8.51 -1.26 17.87
C PHE A 143 -7.60 -1.14 16.63
N VAL A 144 -8.15 -1.22 15.41
CA VAL A 144 -7.38 -1.03 14.17
C VAL A 144 -6.73 0.35 14.14
N ALA A 145 -7.48 1.40 14.49
CA ALA A 145 -6.97 2.76 14.52
C ALA A 145 -5.82 2.95 15.52
N THR A 146 -5.83 2.25 16.65
CA THR A 146 -4.75 2.35 17.66
C THR A 146 -3.56 1.41 17.41
N THR A 147 -3.64 0.52 16.42
CA THR A 147 -2.63 -0.53 16.20
C THR A 147 -2.01 -0.45 14.82
N TYR A 148 -2.85 -0.46 13.79
CA TYR A 148 -2.42 -0.39 12.40
C TYR A 148 -2.00 1.03 11.99
N LEU A 149 -2.80 2.07 12.30
CA LEU A 149 -2.48 3.44 11.86
C LEU A 149 -1.16 3.98 12.40
N PRO A 150 -0.76 3.74 13.67
CA PRO A 150 0.56 4.14 14.16
C PRO A 150 1.69 3.40 13.42
N GLY A 151 1.49 2.11 13.14
CA GLY A 151 2.42 1.34 12.31
C GLY A 151 2.55 1.96 10.91
N LEU A 152 1.43 2.25 10.26
CA LEU A 152 1.38 2.90 8.94
C LEU A 152 2.11 4.24 8.97
N ALA A 153 1.90 5.05 10.01
CA ALA A 153 2.59 6.34 10.16
C ALA A 153 4.12 6.16 10.22
N ILE A 154 4.61 5.18 10.99
CA ILE A 154 6.05 4.86 11.05
C ILE A 154 6.56 4.43 9.67
N TRP A 155 5.83 3.52 9.00
CA TRP A 155 6.18 3.08 7.64
C TRP A 155 6.27 4.24 6.66
N VAL A 156 5.28 5.13 6.68
CA VAL A 156 5.23 6.30 5.81
C VAL A 156 6.39 7.26 6.09
N LEU A 157 6.73 7.50 7.36
CA LEU A 157 7.88 8.35 7.71
C LEU A 157 9.20 7.76 7.20
N VAL A 158 9.39 6.45 7.38
CA VAL A 158 10.59 5.74 6.89
C VAL A 158 10.70 5.85 5.38
N VAL A 159 9.64 5.52 4.63
CA VAL A 159 9.68 5.56 3.16
C VAL A 159 9.82 6.98 2.63
N SER A 160 9.16 7.96 3.25
CA SER A 160 9.30 9.37 2.91
C SER A 160 10.75 9.84 3.09
N TYR A 161 11.40 9.45 4.19
CA TYR A 161 12.81 9.76 4.44
C TYR A 161 13.73 9.10 3.41
N LEU A 162 13.56 7.79 3.15
CA LEU A 162 14.35 7.07 2.16
C LEU A 162 14.19 7.70 0.76
N SER A 163 12.99 8.15 0.41
CA SER A 163 12.73 8.81 -0.87
C SER A 163 13.53 10.09 -1.06
N VAL A 164 13.83 10.82 0.01
CA VAL A 164 14.69 12.02 -0.05
C VAL A 164 16.16 11.64 -0.13
N VAL A 165 16.59 10.65 0.66
CA VAL A 165 18.00 10.25 0.74
C VAL A 165 18.50 9.59 -0.55
N PHE A 166 17.64 8.81 -1.22
CA PHE A 166 18.01 8.05 -2.42
C PHE A 166 17.57 8.73 -3.73
N GLN A 167 16.95 9.91 -3.67
CA GLN A 167 16.77 10.74 -4.87
C GLN A 167 18.09 11.50 -5.16
N PRO A 168 18.65 11.39 -6.37
CA PRO A 168 19.80 12.20 -6.79
C PRO A 168 19.46 13.70 -6.89
#